data_AF-A0A0T6B6N3-F1
#
_entry.id   AF-A0A0T6B6N3-F1
#
_cell.length_a   1.000
_cell.length_b   1.000
_cell.length_c   1.000
_cell.angle_alpha   90.00
_cell.angle_beta   90.00
_cell.angle_gamma   90.00
#
_symmetry.space_group_name_H-M   'P 1'
#
loop_
_entity.id
_entity.type
_entity.pdbx_description
1 polymer ?
#
loop_
_entity_poly.entity_id
_entity_poly.type
_entity_poly.pdbx_seq_one_letter_code
_entity_poly.pdbx_strand_id
1 'polypeptide(L)'
;SSVGTIFSLRSRRRDDSYLSLEVSGTDLKLIHVGTNGTDVVRIPTTLEDGRWHQITLSIHEDSVVDTYIDCEWSRTDVLKKDSFDIPDDSDLIIGYLFTGDLEQLTIVTDVNAVELQCSPLRIPIIDPTVKDEGEGNELEKIRNAQNADDDIHPEKK
;
A
#
# COMPACT_ATOMS: atom_id res chain seq x y z
N SER A 1 -12.43 12.45 -5.82
CA SER A 1 -11.74 11.45 -6.64
C SER A 1 -10.29 11.84 -6.79
N SER A 2 -9.42 11.20 -6.01
CA SER A 2 -7.98 11.23 -6.14
C SER A 2 -7.58 10.51 -7.42
N VAL A 3 -6.62 11.09 -8.13
CA VAL A 3 -6.03 10.51 -9.33
C VAL A 3 -4.54 10.82 -9.28
N GLY A 4 -3.71 9.80 -9.51
CA GLY A 4 -2.26 10.00 -9.53
C GLY A 4 -1.51 8.67 -9.50
N THR A 5 -0.22 8.75 -9.76
CA THR A 5 0.68 7.60 -9.79
C THR A 5 1.33 7.42 -8.42
N ILE A 6 1.15 6.26 -7.79
CA ILE A 6 1.88 5.88 -6.58
C ILE A 6 3.34 5.64 -6.96
N PHE A 7 3.56 4.71 -7.90
CA PHE A 7 4.87 4.51 -8.52
C PHE A 7 4.74 4.14 -10.00
N SER A 8 5.80 4.39 -10.75
CA SER A 8 5.99 3.86 -12.10
C SER A 8 7.44 3.50 -12.36
N LEU A 9 7.65 2.37 -13.01
CA LEU A 9 8.92 1.97 -13.62
C LEU A 9 8.78 2.23 -15.12
N ARG A 10 9.54 3.18 -15.68
CA ARG A 10 9.40 3.62 -17.06
C ARG A 10 10.74 3.57 -17.80
N SER A 11 10.79 2.94 -18.98
CA SER A 11 12.01 2.91 -19.78
C SER A 11 12.46 4.31 -20.20
N ARG A 12 13.77 4.54 -20.12
CA ARG A 12 14.40 5.77 -20.64
C ARG A 12 14.42 5.86 -22.16
N ARG A 13 14.30 4.73 -22.87
CA ARG A 13 14.45 4.66 -24.33
C ARG A 13 13.15 4.36 -25.06
N ARG A 14 12.19 3.73 -24.38
CA ARG A 14 10.90 3.31 -24.92
C ARG A 14 9.78 4.00 -24.15
N ASP A 15 9.24 5.08 -24.70
CA ASP A 15 8.16 5.83 -24.07
C ASP A 15 6.87 5.02 -23.89
N ASP A 16 6.72 3.93 -24.66
CA ASP A 16 5.64 2.96 -24.64
C ASP A 16 5.96 1.70 -23.81
N SER A 17 6.91 1.80 -22.87
CA SER A 17 7.25 0.67 -21.99
C SER A 17 7.34 1.10 -20.52
N TYR A 18 6.32 0.72 -19.75
CA TYR A 18 6.25 1.02 -18.33
C TYR A 18 5.34 0.07 -17.55
N LEU A 19 5.62 -0.04 -16.25
CA LEU A 19 4.70 -0.56 -15.23
C LEU A 19 4.31 0.62 -14.33
N SER A 20 3.03 0.76 -13.98
CA SER A 20 2.59 1.79 -13.04
C SER A 20 1.46 1.32 -12.15
N LEU A 21 1.54 1.66 -10.87
CA LEU A 21 0.43 1.60 -9.94
C LEU A 21 -0.18 2.99 -9.79
N GLU A 22 -1.44 3.11 -10.17
CA GLU A 22 -2.17 4.38 -10.20
C GLU A 22 -3.43 4.32 -9.34
N VAL A 23 -3.72 5.41 -8.65
CA VAL A 23 -5.03 5.69 -8.07
C VAL A 23 -5.92 6.29 -9.16
N SER A 24 -7.11 5.74 -9.34
CA SER A 24 -8.06 6.17 -10.36
C SER A 24 -9.48 6.26 -9.78
N GLY A 25 -9.71 7.22 -8.89
CA GLY A 25 -10.96 7.35 -8.15
C GLY A 25 -11.01 6.33 -7.01
N THR A 26 -11.98 5.42 -7.04
CA THR A 26 -12.15 4.40 -6.00
C THR A 26 -11.20 3.22 -6.12
N ASP A 27 -10.60 3.02 -7.29
CA ASP A 27 -9.84 1.82 -7.59
C ASP A 27 -8.35 2.12 -7.72
N LEU A 28 -7.54 1.11 -7.41
CA LEU A 28 -6.17 1.04 -7.85
C LEU A 28 -6.11 0.37 -9.22
N LYS A 29 -5.16 0.81 -10.04
CA LYS A 29 -4.87 0.22 -11.34
C LYS A 29 -3.40 -0.12 -11.43
N LEU A 30 -3.08 -1.39 -11.67
CA LEU A 30 -1.76 -1.78 -12.14
C LEU A 30 -1.82 -1.80 -13.67
N ILE A 31 -1.07 -0.91 -14.30
CA ILE A 31 -1.01 -0.75 -15.74
C ILE A 31 0.36 -1.19 -16.21
N HIS A 32 0.39 -2.17 -17.10
CA HIS A 32 1.59 -2.56 -17.82
C HIS A 32 1.41 -2.22 -19.29
N VAL A 33 2.40 -1.53 -19.85
CA VAL A 33 2.50 -1.25 -21.28
C VAL A 33 3.84 -1.78 -21.76
N GLY A 34 3.81 -2.58 -22.82
CA GLY A 34 5.00 -3.10 -23.46
C GLY A 34 4.75 -3.48 -24.92
N THR A 35 5.71 -4.19 -25.50
CA THR A 35 5.69 -4.59 -26.92
C THR A 35 4.51 -5.50 -27.26
N ASN A 36 3.98 -6.23 -26.28
CA ASN A 36 2.88 -7.18 -26.43
C ASN A 36 1.49 -6.56 -26.24
N GLY A 37 1.43 -5.25 -25.94
CA GLY A 37 0.20 -4.50 -25.76
C GLY A 37 0.13 -3.79 -24.40
N THR A 38 -1.11 -3.58 -23.95
CA THR A 38 -1.40 -2.96 -22.66
C THR A 38 -2.28 -3.90 -21.85
N ASP A 39 -1.85 -4.19 -20.64
CA ASP A 39 -2.63 -4.93 -19.65
C ASP A 39 -2.97 -4.02 -18.47
N VAL A 40 -4.20 -4.15 -17.96
CA VAL A 40 -4.70 -3.33 -16.85
C VAL A 40 -5.38 -4.24 -15.84
N VAL A 41 -4.79 -4.34 -14.64
CA VAL A 41 -5.43 -4.96 -13.48
C VAL A 41 -6.16 -3.88 -12.69
N ARG A 42 -7.46 -4.07 -12.45
CA ARG A 42 -8.25 -3.22 -11.57
C ARG A 42 -8.37 -3.88 -10.20
N ILE A 43 -7.88 -3.19 -9.19
CA ILE A 43 -7.86 -3.62 -7.79
C ILE A 43 -8.91 -2.80 -7.04
N PRO A 44 -10.07 -3.41 -6.69
CA PRO A 44 -11.07 -2.75 -5.87
C PRO A 44 -10.48 -2.47 -4.49
N THR A 45 -10.56 -1.22 -4.04
CA THR A 45 -10.12 -0.82 -2.70
C THR A 45 -10.90 0.43 -2.27
N THR A 46 -10.64 0.97 -1.09
CA THR A 46 -11.19 2.25 -0.63
C THR A 46 -10.06 3.02 0.02
N LEU A 47 -9.39 3.88 -0.75
CA LEU A 47 -8.23 4.67 -0.27
C LEU A 47 -8.58 6.10 0.13
N GLU A 48 -9.82 6.55 -0.14
CA GLU A 48 -10.29 7.91 0.18
C GLU A 48 -10.97 7.98 1.56
N ASP A 49 -10.62 7.09 2.50
CA ASP A 49 -11.20 7.06 3.85
C ASP A 49 -10.40 7.88 4.88
N GLY A 50 -9.28 8.49 4.45
CA GLY A 50 -8.38 9.28 5.30
C GLY A 50 -7.48 8.45 6.22
N ARG A 51 -7.37 7.13 5.99
CA ARG A 51 -6.54 6.23 6.80
C ARG A 51 -5.32 5.75 6.01
N TRP A 52 -4.31 5.32 6.76
CA TRP A 52 -3.16 4.62 6.19
C TRP A 52 -3.56 3.22 5.70
N HIS A 53 -3.14 2.91 4.48
CA HIS A 53 -3.27 1.59 3.88
C HIS A 53 -1.91 1.03 3.49
N GLN A 54 -1.79 -0.28 3.57
CA GLN A 54 -0.62 -1.01 3.11
C GLN A 54 -0.98 -1.83 1.87
N ILE A 55 -0.25 -1.63 0.78
CA ILE A 55 -0.51 -2.28 -0.49
C ILE A 55 0.73 -3.09 -0.87
N THR A 56 0.55 -4.38 -1.12
CA THR A 56 1.62 -5.23 -1.64
C THR A 56 1.17 -5.90 -2.93
N LEU A 57 2.07 -5.92 -3.92
CA LEU A 57 1.87 -6.55 -5.21
C LEU A 57 2.97 -7.59 -5.43
N SER A 58 2.59 -8.81 -5.82
CA SER A 58 3.50 -9.82 -6.36
C SER A 58 3.32 -9.89 -7.87
N ILE A 59 4.41 -10.11 -8.60
CA ILE A 59 4.34 -10.50 -10.01
C ILE A 59 5.22 -11.72 -10.16
N HIS A 60 4.65 -12.83 -10.62
CA HIS A 60 5.37 -14.08 -10.82
C HIS A 60 4.84 -14.84 -12.04
N GLU A 61 5.58 -15.86 -12.46
CA GLU A 61 5.26 -16.67 -13.65
C GLU A 61 4.96 -15.82 -14.91
N ASP A 62 5.62 -14.66 -15.02
CA ASP A 62 5.55 -13.67 -16.10
C ASP A 62 4.13 -13.14 -16.46
N SER A 63 3.13 -13.45 -15.64
CA SER A 63 1.73 -13.18 -15.96
C SER A 63 0.78 -13.21 -14.76
N VAL A 64 1.20 -13.67 -13.58
CA VAL A 64 0.36 -13.75 -12.40
C VAL A 64 0.64 -12.57 -11.49
N VAL A 65 -0.42 -11.88 -11.05
CA VAL A 65 -0.35 -10.76 -10.12
C VAL A 65 -1.16 -11.10 -8.88
N ASP A 66 -0.53 -11.23 -7.72
CA ASP A 66 -1.25 -11.25 -6.44
C ASP A 66 -1.24 -9.88 -5.80
N THR A 67 -2.40 -9.45 -5.32
CA THR A 67 -2.58 -8.18 -4.63
C THR A 67 -3.04 -8.42 -3.20
N TYR A 68 -2.38 -7.75 -2.28
CA TYR A 68 -2.71 -7.71 -0.86
C TYR A 68 -2.98 -6.27 -0.45
N ILE A 69 -4.06 -6.06 0.29
CA ILE A 69 -4.44 -4.76 0.85
C ILE A 69 -4.58 -4.95 2.35
N ASP A 70 -3.90 -4.12 3.13
CA ASP A 70 -3.92 -4.16 4.59
C ASP A 70 -3.61 -5.55 5.17
N CYS A 71 -2.65 -6.23 4.53
CA CYS A 71 -2.16 -7.57 4.85
C CYS A 71 -3.15 -8.70 4.61
N GLU A 72 -4.26 -8.42 3.93
CA GLU A 72 -5.22 -9.43 3.51
C GLU A 72 -5.12 -9.65 2.01
N TRP A 73 -5.26 -10.91 1.59
CA TRP A 73 -5.34 -11.24 0.17
C TRP A 73 -6.59 -10.57 -0.43
N SER A 74 -6.38 -9.77 -1.48
CA SER A 74 -7.46 -9.10 -2.21
C SER A 74 -7.86 -9.90 -3.44
N ARG A 75 -6.87 -10.22 -4.30
CA ARG A 75 -7.11 -10.92 -5.57
C ARG A 75 -5.81 -11.49 -6.16
N THR A 76 -6.00 -12.49 -7.01
CA THR A 76 -5.02 -12.94 -8.02
C THR A 76 -5.58 -12.70 -9.42
N ASP A 77 -4.81 -12.01 -10.27
CA ASP A 77 -5.14 -11.77 -11.68
C ASP A 77 -4.11 -12.47 -12.58
N VAL A 78 -4.58 -13.08 -13.66
CA VAL A 78 -3.72 -13.74 -14.66
C VAL A 78 -3.81 -12.96 -15.97
N LEU A 79 -2.71 -12.32 -16.34
CA LEU A 79 -2.56 -11.56 -17.57
C LEU A 79 -2.12 -12.45 -18.72
N LYS A 80 -2.03 -11.88 -19.91
CA LYS A 80 -1.55 -12.63 -21.08
C LYS A 80 -0.13 -13.13 -20.80
N LYS A 81 0.17 -14.37 -21.20
CA LYS A 81 1.52 -14.93 -21.01
C LYS A 81 2.58 -14.03 -21.67
N ASP A 82 3.70 -13.83 -20.98
CA ASP A 82 4.80 -12.93 -21.38
C ASP A 82 4.33 -11.46 -21.54
N SER A 83 3.30 -11.06 -20.77
CA SER A 83 2.81 -9.68 -20.76
C SER A 83 3.80 -8.77 -20.06
N PHE A 84 4.34 -9.18 -18.91
CA PHE A 84 5.21 -8.34 -18.10
C PHE A 84 6.66 -8.37 -18.58
N ASP A 85 7.02 -7.40 -19.41
CA ASP A 85 8.42 -6.99 -19.66
C ASP A 85 8.65 -5.63 -19.01
N ILE A 86 9.53 -5.57 -18.01
CA ILE A 86 10.01 -4.30 -17.43
C ILE A 86 11.44 -4.09 -17.91
N PRO A 87 11.73 -3.04 -18.69
CA PRO A 87 13.06 -2.85 -19.24
C PRO A 87 14.13 -2.58 -18.17
N ASP A 88 15.32 -3.16 -18.34
CA ASP A 88 16.47 -2.94 -17.44
C ASP A 88 16.91 -1.47 -17.35
N ASP A 89 16.52 -0.64 -18.31
CA ASP A 89 16.85 0.78 -18.36
C ASP A 89 15.77 1.71 -17.78
N SER A 90 14.88 1.16 -16.95
CA SER A 90 13.78 1.88 -16.33
C SER A 90 14.20 2.84 -15.22
N ASP A 91 13.61 4.03 -15.22
CA ASP A 91 13.64 4.96 -14.10
C ASP A 91 12.44 4.72 -13.18
N LEU A 92 12.64 4.92 -11.87
CA LEU A 92 11.57 4.91 -10.87
C LEU A 92 11.02 6.31 -10.67
N ILE A 93 9.72 6.47 -10.90
CA ILE A 93 8.93 7.68 -10.65
C ILE A 93 8.01 7.39 -9.46
N ILE A 94 7.97 8.29 -8.48
CA ILE A 94 7.14 8.16 -7.27
C ILE A 94 6.24 9.38 -7.15
N GLY A 95 4.95 9.17 -6.89
CA GLY A 95 4.03 10.25 -6.50
C GLY A 95 3.65 11.24 -7.61
N TYR A 96 3.77 10.89 -8.89
CA TYR A 96 3.41 11.84 -9.96
C TYR A 96 1.91 12.17 -9.93
N LEU A 97 1.59 13.44 -9.66
CA LEU A 97 0.24 13.96 -9.43
C LEU A 97 -0.54 13.28 -8.28
N PHE A 98 0.11 12.41 -7.50
CA PHE A 98 -0.49 11.80 -6.33
C PHE A 98 -0.71 12.84 -5.24
N THR A 99 -1.88 12.79 -4.60
CA THR A 99 -2.23 13.65 -3.46
C THR A 99 -2.46 12.76 -2.25
N GLY A 100 -1.55 12.84 -1.28
CA GLY A 100 -1.52 12.03 -0.07
C GLY A 100 -0.08 11.80 0.36
N ASP A 101 0.08 11.04 1.44
CA ASP A 101 1.40 10.65 1.95
C ASP A 101 1.76 9.23 1.48
N LEU A 102 3.04 9.02 1.20
CA LEU A 102 3.60 7.71 0.85
C LEU A 102 4.70 7.37 1.85
N GLU A 103 4.65 6.17 2.39
CA GLU A 103 5.66 5.66 3.32
C GLU A 103 6.10 4.25 2.88
N GLN A 104 7.40 3.98 3.05
CA GLN A 104 8.00 2.65 2.89
C GLN A 104 7.71 1.95 1.54
N LEU A 105 8.09 2.59 0.42
CA LEU A 105 8.13 1.90 -0.88
C LEU A 105 9.34 0.95 -0.93
N THR A 106 9.06 -0.35 -1.03
CA THR A 106 10.09 -1.40 -1.09
C THR A 106 9.88 -2.28 -2.33
N ILE A 107 10.96 -2.65 -2.99
CA ILE A 107 10.98 -3.64 -4.08
C ILE A 107 11.81 -4.83 -3.60
N VAL A 108 11.21 -6.02 -3.65
CA VAL A 108 11.83 -7.29 -3.24
C VAL A 108 11.88 -8.26 -4.42
N THR A 109 12.92 -9.08 -4.47
CA THR A 109 13.10 -10.07 -5.55
C THR A 109 12.46 -11.42 -5.24
N ASP A 110 12.16 -11.70 -3.96
CA ASP A 110 11.48 -12.94 -3.57
C ASP A 110 9.96 -12.76 -3.66
N VAL A 111 9.36 -13.39 -4.66
CA VAL A 111 7.92 -13.36 -4.92
C VAL A 111 7.09 -14.00 -3.80
N ASN A 112 7.70 -14.83 -2.95
CA ASN A 112 6.99 -15.44 -1.80
C ASN A 112 7.04 -14.55 -0.56
N ALA A 113 7.84 -13.48 -0.56
CA ALA A 113 8.00 -12.59 0.58
C ALA A 113 6.91 -11.51 0.67
N VAL A 114 5.88 -11.57 -0.17
CA VAL A 114 4.84 -10.54 -0.34
C VAL A 114 4.01 -10.38 0.93
N GLU A 115 3.62 -11.48 1.57
CA GLU A 115 2.94 -11.44 2.88
C GLU A 115 3.87 -10.87 3.97
N LEU A 116 5.17 -11.12 3.87
CA LEU A 116 6.19 -10.65 4.82
C LEU A 116 6.52 -9.17 4.66
N GLN A 117 6.14 -8.56 3.53
CA GLN A 117 6.25 -7.11 3.34
C GLN A 117 5.11 -6.35 4.01
N CYS A 118 4.18 -7.05 4.69
CA CYS A 118 3.04 -6.45 5.37
C CYS A 118 3.09 -6.64 6.89
N SER A 119 2.64 -5.63 7.64
CA SER A 119 2.51 -5.69 9.09
C SER A 119 1.07 -5.35 9.49
N PRO A 120 0.37 -6.21 10.26
CA PRO A 120 -0.93 -5.84 10.81
C PRO A 120 -0.82 -4.70 11.84
N LEU A 121 0.40 -4.45 12.36
CA LEU A 121 0.69 -3.29 13.20
C LEU A 121 0.91 -2.06 12.31
N ARG A 122 -0.11 -1.21 12.22
CA ARG A 122 -0.01 0.14 11.66
C ARG A 122 0.55 1.05 12.74
N ILE A 123 1.74 1.61 12.55
CA ILE A 123 2.30 2.62 13.46
C ILE A 123 1.93 3.98 12.87
N PRO A 124 0.93 4.70 13.44
CA PRO A 124 0.61 6.02 12.95
C PRO A 124 1.79 6.97 13.19
N ILE A 125 2.15 7.76 12.18
CA ILE A 125 3.03 8.91 12.39
C ILE A 125 2.20 9.96 13.13
N ILE A 126 2.49 10.15 14.42
CA ILE A 126 1.94 11.25 15.20
C ILE A 126 2.86 12.45 14.98
N ASP A 127 2.40 13.45 14.24
CA ASP A 127 3.07 14.74 14.19
C ASP A 127 2.71 15.53 15.46
N PRO A 128 3.65 15.72 16.41
CA PRO A 128 3.35 16.43 17.66
C PRO A 128 3.03 17.92 17.45
N THR A 129 3.26 18.45 16.24
CA THR A 129 2.97 19.84 15.87
C THR A 129 1.57 20.00 15.29
N VAL A 130 0.93 18.91 14.85
CA VAL A 130 -0.47 18.88 14.41
C VAL A 130 -1.35 18.59 15.61
N LYS A 131 -2.27 19.51 15.91
CA LYS A 131 -3.27 19.30 16.95
C LYS A 131 -4.51 18.69 16.29
N ASP A 132 -4.65 17.38 16.39
CA ASP A 132 -5.90 16.72 16.03
C ASP A 132 -6.99 17.14 17.01
N GLU A 133 -7.99 17.89 16.53
CA GLU A 133 -9.06 18.44 17.37
C GLU A 133 -10.05 17.37 17.91
N GLY A 134 -9.74 16.07 17.81
CA GLY A 134 -10.70 14.98 18.04
C GLY A 134 -10.34 13.88 19.05
N GLU A 135 -9.07 13.62 19.37
CA GLU A 135 -8.68 12.38 20.08
C GLU A 135 -8.30 12.55 21.56
N GLY A 136 -8.59 13.69 22.17
CA GLY A 136 -8.25 13.96 23.58
C GLY A 136 -8.98 13.10 24.62
N ASN A 137 -9.95 12.26 24.24
CA ASN A 137 -10.91 11.69 25.20
C ASN A 137 -10.84 10.16 25.36
N GLU A 138 -10.02 9.46 24.56
CA GLU A 138 -9.93 7.99 24.61
C GLU A 138 -8.69 7.52 25.38
N LEU A 139 -7.55 8.18 25.17
CA LEU A 139 -6.31 7.93 25.94
C LEU A 139 -6.46 8.26 27.44
N GLU A 140 -7.24 9.29 27.80
CA GLU A 140 -7.56 9.58 29.20
C GLU A 140 -8.46 8.52 29.84
N LYS A 141 -9.38 7.92 29.08
CA LYS A 141 -10.25 6.84 29.59
C LYS A 141 -9.45 5.57 29.87
N ILE A 142 -8.52 5.22 28.98
CA ILE A 142 -7.65 4.04 29.14
C ILE A 142 -6.74 4.22 30.35
N ARG A 143 -6.14 5.40 30.52
CA ARG A 143 -5.28 5.71 31.68
C ARG A 143 -6.06 5.67 33.00
N ASN A 144 -7.30 6.16 33.01
CA ASN A 144 -8.13 6.15 34.22
C ASN A 144 -8.67 4.76 34.56
N ALA A 145 -8.85 3.87 33.57
CA ALA A 145 -9.25 2.48 33.81
C ALA A 145 -8.11 1.64 34.42
N GLN A 146 -6.86 1.86 34.01
CA GLN A 146 -5.70 1.14 34.57
C GLN A 146 -5.41 1.54 36.02
N ASN A 147 -5.62 2.81 36.39
CA ASN A 147 -5.44 3.27 37.77
C ASN A 147 -6.52 2.73 38.75
N ALA A 148 -7.63 2.20 38.24
CA ALA A 148 -8.71 1.67 39.07
C ALA A 148 -8.55 0.18 39.44
N ASP A 149 -7.73 -0.58 38.69
CA ASP A 149 -7.48 -2.01 38.94
C ASP A 149 -6.36 -2.25 39.97
N ASP A 150 -5.44 -1.28 40.16
CA ASP A 150 -4.34 -1.39 41.13
C ASP A 150 -4.78 -1.22 42.60
N ASP A 151 -6.03 -0.81 42.87
CA ASP A 151 -6.56 -0.57 44.22
C ASP A 151 -7.26 -1.79 44.85
N ILE A 152 -7.28 -2.95 44.18
CA ILE A 152 -7.95 -4.16 44.68
C ILE A 152 -6.95 -5.28 44.96
N HIS A 153 -6.07 -5.11 45.97
CA HIS A 153 -5.44 -6.24 46.68
C HIS A 153 -5.18 -5.86 48.15
N PRO A 154 -6.10 -6.13 49.10
CA PRO A 154 -5.73 -6.12 50.51
C PRO A 154 -4.92 -7.38 50.84
N GLU A 155 -3.67 -7.18 51.26
CA GLU A 155 -2.83 -8.21 51.87
C GLU A 155 -3.60 -8.94 52.99
N LYS A 156 -3.77 -10.25 52.85
CA LYS A 156 -4.23 -11.11 53.95
C LYS A 156 -3.03 -11.52 54.79
N LYS A 157 -2.99 -11.04 56.04
CA LYS A 157 -2.18 -11.57 57.14
C LYS A 157 -2.66 -12.95 57.58
#